data_AF-A0A0N5CRF5-F1
#
_entry.id   AF-A0A0N5CRF5-F1
#
_cell.length_a   1.000
_cell.length_b   1.000
_cell.length_c   1.000
_cell.angle_alpha   90.00
_cell.angle_beta   90.00
_cell.angle_gamma   90.00
#
_symmetry.space_group_name_H-M   'P 1'
#
loop_
_entity.id
_entity.type
_entity.pdbx_description
1 polymer ?
#
loop_
_entity_poly.entity_id
_entity_poly.type
_entity_poly.pdbx_seq_one_letter_code
_entity_poly.pdbx_strand_id
1 'polypeptide(L)'
;MALAEISGTPAILILNSHALNLTLNWLCNVKTFASVHDRLIIFAFDYVAFDAISKLWPKIKVLLWPLPEMDVKFKSGDAHYQVFMYWRANLSAYLASIKRDFWMFQTDTLWRKNIFEVISEFEQKIKVCFVWIKFDCNGSLDTDKLLGTNGNLLFDQEGDQGLLDGMVAGGYFFVKGDTRSECFFTEVARQLKNYYATDNNIMTALCAISYCNNHCYFIPIRFVRFKTKVKVSTE
;
A
#
# COMPACT_ATOMS: atom_id res chain seq x y z
N MET A 1 0.78 -12.36 18.34
CA MET A 1 0.73 -10.99 17.75
C MET A 1 0.40 -11.19 16.28
N ALA A 2 -0.66 -10.57 15.74
CA ALA A 2 -1.21 -10.90 14.41
C ALA A 2 -0.18 -10.89 13.27
N LEU A 3 0.82 -10.01 13.34
CA LEU A 3 1.93 -9.96 12.38
C LEU A 3 2.81 -11.22 12.34
N ALA A 4 2.96 -11.91 13.48
CA ALA A 4 3.77 -13.12 13.58
C ALA A 4 3.10 -14.36 12.95
N GLU A 5 1.79 -14.29 12.71
CA GLU A 5 1.00 -15.37 12.11
C GLU A 5 1.04 -15.34 10.58
N ILE A 6 1.55 -14.25 9.97
CA ILE A 6 1.63 -14.11 8.52
C ILE A 6 3.01 -14.56 8.01
N SER A 7 3.00 -15.61 7.20
CA SER A 7 4.15 -16.05 6.41
C SER A 7 4.39 -15.07 5.25
N GLY A 8 5.58 -14.47 5.20
CA GLY A 8 5.96 -13.47 4.20
C GLY A 8 5.56 -12.04 4.57
N THR A 9 5.61 -11.13 3.59
CA THR A 9 5.31 -9.71 3.77
C THR A 9 3.80 -9.48 3.89
N PRO A 10 3.30 -8.98 5.04
CA PRO A 10 1.89 -8.65 5.22
C PRO A 10 1.49 -7.46 4.36
N ALA A 11 0.22 -7.43 3.96
CA ALA A 11 -0.46 -6.25 3.45
C ALA A 11 -1.44 -5.71 4.47
N ILE A 12 -1.34 -4.42 4.72
CA ILE A 12 -2.14 -3.69 5.69
C ILE A 12 -3.20 -2.89 4.94
N LEU A 13 -4.43 -2.98 5.42
CA LEU A 13 -5.58 -2.23 4.95
C LEU A 13 -6.27 -1.63 6.17
N ILE A 14 -6.73 -0.39 6.04
CA ILE A 14 -7.38 0.36 7.12
C ILE A 14 -8.73 0.82 6.60
N LEU A 15 -9.81 0.56 7.33
CA LEU A 15 -11.15 1.00 6.92
C LEU A 15 -12.09 1.29 8.09
N ASN A 16 -13.17 1.98 7.75
CA ASN A 16 -14.42 1.99 8.52
C ASN A 16 -15.59 1.44 7.66
N SER A 17 -16.78 1.43 8.23
CA SER A 17 -18.04 0.95 7.66
C SER A 17 -18.37 1.63 6.32
N HIS A 18 -17.97 2.88 6.12
CA HIS A 18 -18.25 3.64 4.90
C HIS A 18 -17.42 3.19 3.70
N ALA A 19 -16.27 2.54 3.92
CA ALA A 19 -15.44 1.91 2.89
C ALA A 19 -15.69 0.39 2.77
N LEU A 20 -16.64 -0.16 3.54
CA LEU A 20 -16.89 -1.61 3.59
C LEU A 20 -17.31 -2.17 2.24
N ASN A 21 -18.29 -1.59 1.56
CA ASN A 21 -18.78 -2.09 0.27
C ASN A 21 -17.68 -2.09 -0.80
N LEU A 22 -16.86 -1.03 -0.82
CA LEU A 22 -15.73 -0.92 -1.72
C LEU A 22 -14.69 -2.00 -1.43
N THR A 23 -14.39 -2.21 -0.15
CA THR A 23 -13.47 -3.27 0.31
C THR A 23 -13.99 -4.66 -0.03
N LEU A 24 -15.27 -4.96 0.16
CA LEU A 24 -15.86 -6.24 -0.21
C LEU A 24 -15.78 -6.50 -1.72
N ASN A 25 -16.02 -5.46 -2.53
CA ASN A 25 -15.84 -5.55 -3.99
C ASN A 25 -14.39 -5.85 -4.36
N TRP A 26 -13.43 -5.16 -3.72
CA TRP A 26 -12.01 -5.42 -3.94
C TRP A 26 -11.60 -6.83 -3.49
N LEU A 27 -12.06 -7.30 -2.34
CA LEU A 27 -11.81 -8.67 -1.85
C LEU A 27 -12.31 -9.73 -2.82
N CYS A 28 -13.47 -9.49 -3.46
CA CYS A 28 -13.96 -10.32 -4.55
C CYS A 28 -13.06 -10.26 -5.80
N ASN A 29 -12.59 -9.07 -6.18
CA ASN A 29 -11.68 -8.89 -7.33
C ASN A 29 -10.37 -9.69 -7.18
N VAL A 30 -9.81 -9.75 -5.96
CA VAL A 30 -8.56 -10.49 -5.69
C VAL A 30 -8.77 -11.92 -5.19
N LYS A 31 -10.01 -12.43 -5.21
CA LYS A 31 -10.35 -13.74 -4.63
C LYS A 31 -9.58 -14.91 -5.25
N THR A 32 -9.27 -14.83 -6.53
CA THR A 32 -8.55 -15.88 -7.26
C THR A 32 -7.04 -15.70 -7.20
N PHE A 33 -6.54 -14.62 -6.60
CA PHE A 33 -5.10 -14.35 -6.51
C PHE A 33 -4.51 -15.10 -5.31
N ALA A 34 -3.57 -16.00 -5.60
CA ALA A 34 -2.97 -16.83 -4.58
C ALA A 34 -2.28 -15.97 -3.51
N SER A 35 -2.38 -16.39 -2.24
CA SER A 35 -1.76 -15.75 -1.08
C SER A 35 -2.21 -14.32 -0.73
N VAL A 36 -3.06 -13.65 -1.51
CA VAL A 36 -3.48 -12.27 -1.20
C VAL A 36 -4.24 -12.22 0.13
N HIS A 37 -5.26 -13.08 0.29
CA HIS A 37 -6.07 -13.11 1.52
C HIS A 37 -5.27 -13.59 2.72
N ASP A 38 -4.33 -14.52 2.54
CA ASP A 38 -3.50 -15.07 3.63
C ASP A 38 -2.49 -14.05 4.17
N ARG A 39 -2.12 -13.05 3.37
CA ARG A 39 -1.18 -11.98 3.74
C ARG A 39 -1.88 -10.72 4.24
N LEU A 40 -3.20 -10.65 4.18
CA LEU A 40 -3.94 -9.43 4.47
C LEU A 40 -4.26 -9.30 5.97
N ILE A 41 -3.92 -8.14 6.52
CA ILE A 41 -4.35 -7.66 7.84
C ILE A 41 -5.21 -6.42 7.63
N ILE A 42 -6.42 -6.48 8.17
CA ILE A 42 -7.38 -5.38 8.09
C ILE A 42 -7.53 -4.75 9.47
N PHE A 43 -7.27 -3.46 9.59
CA PHE A 43 -7.65 -2.66 10.76
C PHE A 43 -9.02 -2.03 10.51
N ALA A 44 -10.02 -2.47 11.29
CA ALA A 44 -11.37 -1.94 11.25
C ALA A 44 -11.56 -0.93 12.39
N PHE A 45 -11.99 0.30 12.06
CA PHE A 45 -12.23 1.36 13.04
C PHE A 45 -13.59 1.30 13.74
N ASP A 46 -14.47 0.40 13.29
CA ASP A 46 -15.79 0.18 13.86
C ASP A 46 -16.18 -1.30 13.81
N TYR A 47 -17.19 -1.63 14.61
CA TYR A 47 -17.70 -2.99 14.75
C TYR A 47 -18.40 -3.48 13.48
N VAL A 48 -19.03 -2.59 12.71
CA VAL A 48 -19.80 -2.98 11.51
C VAL A 48 -18.85 -3.56 10.45
N ALA A 49 -17.73 -2.88 10.18
CA ALA A 49 -16.71 -3.35 9.27
C ALA A 49 -16.03 -4.63 9.79
N PHE A 50 -15.72 -4.67 11.09
CA PHE A 50 -15.11 -5.84 11.73
C PHE A 50 -16.00 -7.08 11.58
N ASP A 51 -17.23 -7.02 12.07
CA ASP A 51 -18.16 -8.16 12.09
C ASP A 51 -18.48 -8.65 10.67
N ALA A 52 -18.71 -7.72 9.73
CA ALA A 52 -19.03 -8.06 8.35
C ALA A 52 -17.87 -8.81 7.67
N ILE A 53 -16.65 -8.30 7.77
CA ILE A 53 -15.48 -8.91 7.12
C ILE A 53 -15.11 -10.23 7.81
N SER A 54 -15.05 -10.26 9.14
CA SER A 54 -14.73 -11.48 9.89
C SER A 54 -15.73 -12.61 9.62
N LYS A 55 -17.01 -12.28 9.41
CA LYS A 55 -18.05 -13.27 9.05
C LYS A 55 -17.94 -13.76 7.60
N LEU A 56 -17.75 -12.85 6.65
CA LEU A 56 -17.75 -13.17 5.21
C LEU A 56 -16.42 -13.78 4.75
N TRP A 57 -15.30 -13.39 5.37
CA TRP A 57 -13.94 -13.76 5.02
C TRP A 57 -13.16 -14.26 6.24
N PRO A 58 -13.55 -15.40 6.84
CA PRO A 58 -13.02 -15.86 8.14
C PRO A 58 -11.52 -16.21 8.14
N LYS A 59 -10.90 -16.33 6.96
CA LYS A 59 -9.44 -16.56 6.84
C LYS A 59 -8.63 -15.27 6.93
N ILE A 60 -9.22 -14.12 6.62
CA ILE A 60 -8.53 -12.82 6.66
C ILE A 60 -8.40 -12.38 8.11
N LYS A 61 -7.21 -11.88 8.47
CA LYS A 61 -6.96 -11.35 9.82
C LYS A 61 -7.55 -9.95 9.92
N VAL A 62 -8.59 -9.80 10.73
CA VAL A 62 -9.23 -8.50 11.01
C VAL A 62 -8.95 -8.13 12.46
N LEU A 63 -8.46 -6.91 12.68
CA LEU A 63 -8.20 -6.33 13.98
C LEU A 63 -9.17 -5.17 14.19
N LEU A 64 -9.99 -5.27 15.24
CA LEU A 64 -10.83 -4.17 15.67
C LEU A 64 -9.96 -3.15 16.42
N TRP A 65 -9.99 -1.90 15.96
CA TRP A 65 -9.36 -0.76 16.61
C TRP A 65 -10.40 0.36 16.71
N PRO A 66 -11.31 0.32 17.70
CA PRO A 66 -12.46 1.20 17.70
C PRO A 66 -12.02 2.65 17.92
N LEU A 67 -12.35 3.51 16.95
CA LEU A 67 -12.14 4.96 17.02
C LEU A 67 -13.49 5.62 16.71
N PRO A 68 -14.29 5.99 17.72
CA PRO A 68 -15.63 6.53 17.52
C PRO A 68 -15.67 7.73 16.56
N GLU A 69 -14.65 8.60 16.64
CA GLU A 69 -14.51 9.76 15.76
C GLU A 69 -14.22 9.37 14.30
N MET A 70 -13.75 8.14 14.06
CA MET A 70 -13.46 7.62 12.72
C MET A 70 -14.58 6.73 12.17
N ASP A 71 -15.68 6.49 12.91
CA ASP A 71 -16.86 5.75 12.44
C ASP A 71 -17.82 6.63 11.59
N VAL A 72 -17.46 7.89 11.38
CA VAL A 72 -18.21 8.80 10.51
C VAL A 72 -17.69 8.76 9.08
N LYS A 73 -18.56 9.11 8.13
CA LYS A 73 -18.16 9.29 6.73
C LYS A 73 -17.35 10.57 6.60
N PHE A 74 -16.12 10.45 6.12
CA PHE A 74 -15.27 11.61 5.82
C PHE A 74 -14.89 11.66 4.34
N LYS A 75 -14.50 12.86 3.89
CA LYS A 75 -14.04 13.13 2.52
C LYS A 75 -12.59 13.60 2.55
N SER A 76 -11.91 13.52 1.40
CA SER A 76 -10.62 14.19 1.25
C SER A 76 -10.76 15.68 1.60
N GLY A 77 -9.83 16.20 2.39
CA GLY A 77 -9.89 17.55 2.91
C GLY A 77 -10.80 17.75 4.13
N ASP A 78 -11.19 16.67 4.83
CA ASP A 78 -11.77 16.74 6.19
C ASP A 78 -10.71 16.45 7.28
N ALA A 79 -10.91 16.96 8.50
CA ALA A 79 -10.05 16.71 9.65
C ALA A 79 -9.95 15.21 9.98
N HIS A 80 -11.02 14.44 9.82
CA HIS A 80 -10.98 12.98 9.97
C HIS A 80 -10.05 12.32 8.95
N TYR A 81 -10.00 12.85 7.72
CA TYR A 81 -9.07 12.36 6.70
C TYR A 81 -7.62 12.63 7.10
N GLN A 82 -7.36 13.79 7.74
CA GLN A 82 -6.05 14.08 8.33
C GLN A 82 -5.66 13.07 9.42
N VAL A 83 -6.59 12.75 10.32
CA VAL A 83 -6.38 11.75 11.38
C VAL A 83 -6.11 10.36 10.79
N PHE A 84 -6.84 9.96 9.75
CA PHE A 84 -6.59 8.71 9.02
C PHE A 84 -5.16 8.65 8.48
N MET A 85 -4.70 9.70 7.80
CA MET A 85 -3.33 9.77 7.26
C MET A 85 -2.27 9.78 8.37
N TYR A 86 -2.51 10.52 9.45
CA TYR A 86 -1.63 10.55 10.61
C TYR A 86 -1.51 9.16 11.27
N TRP A 87 -2.63 8.46 11.44
CA TRP A 87 -2.64 7.10 11.97
C TRP A 87 -1.89 6.14 11.05
N ARG A 88 -2.12 6.24 9.73
CA ARG A 88 -1.41 5.44 8.71
C ARG A 88 0.10 5.67 8.78
N ALA A 89 0.55 6.92 8.91
CA ALA A 89 1.98 7.24 9.05
C ALA A 89 2.59 6.70 10.35
N ASN A 90 1.90 6.83 11.48
CA ASN A 90 2.36 6.26 12.75
C ASN A 90 2.45 4.74 12.72
N LEU A 91 1.46 4.07 12.13
CA LEU A 91 1.50 2.62 11.97
C LEU A 91 2.72 2.21 11.13
N SER A 92 2.96 2.91 10.03
CA SER A 92 4.14 2.66 9.18
C SER A 92 5.46 2.84 9.94
N ALA A 93 5.57 3.90 10.75
CA ALA A 93 6.75 4.14 11.59
C ALA A 93 6.95 3.00 12.61
N TYR A 94 5.88 2.57 13.27
CA TYR A 94 5.92 1.47 14.24
C TYR A 94 6.31 0.13 13.58
N LEU A 95 5.72 -0.22 12.44
CA LEU A 95 6.06 -1.46 11.74
C LEU A 95 7.53 -1.45 11.26
N ALA A 96 8.03 -0.30 10.82
CA ALA A 96 9.43 -0.15 10.45
C ALA A 96 10.39 -0.22 11.65
N SER A 97 10.00 0.30 12.81
CA SER A 97 10.83 0.25 14.02
C SER A 97 11.05 -1.19 14.50
N ILE A 98 10.01 -2.03 14.42
CA ILE A 98 10.09 -3.46 14.74
C ILE A 98 10.67 -4.33 13.60
N LYS A 99 11.25 -3.70 12.57
CA LYS A 99 11.91 -4.35 11.42
C LYS A 99 11.00 -5.30 10.66
N ARG A 100 9.74 -4.91 10.49
CA ARG A 100 8.77 -5.66 9.70
C ARG A 100 8.55 -4.97 8.36
N ASP A 101 8.85 -5.67 7.28
CA ASP A 101 8.46 -5.27 5.93
C ASP A 101 6.94 -5.37 5.80
N PHE A 102 6.31 -4.44 5.07
CA PHE A 102 4.88 -4.48 4.83
C PHE A 102 4.48 -3.73 3.57
N TRP A 103 3.32 -4.11 3.04
CA TRP A 103 2.56 -3.33 2.08
C TRP A 103 1.45 -2.56 2.80
N MET A 104 1.13 -1.38 2.31
CA MET A 104 -0.05 -0.62 2.70
C MET A 104 -0.92 -0.39 1.47
N PHE A 105 -2.19 -0.75 1.56
CA PHE A 105 -3.13 -0.72 0.45
C PHE A 105 -4.40 0.08 0.76
N GLN A 106 -4.91 0.72 -0.29
CA GLN A 106 -6.29 1.19 -0.39
C GLN A 106 -7.11 0.23 -1.28
N THR A 107 -8.44 0.28 -1.20
CA THR A 107 -9.35 -0.66 -1.89
C THR A 107 -10.15 -0.02 -3.02
N ASP A 108 -9.85 1.22 -3.38
CA ASP A 108 -10.53 2.00 -4.40
C ASP A 108 -10.00 1.76 -5.83
N THR A 109 -9.21 0.69 -6.04
CA THR A 109 -8.75 0.27 -7.36
C THR A 109 -9.04 -1.21 -7.63
N LEU A 110 -9.01 -1.61 -8.90
CA LEU A 110 -9.11 -3.00 -9.31
C LEU A 110 -7.74 -3.54 -9.70
N TRP A 111 -7.39 -4.69 -9.14
CA TRP A 111 -6.17 -5.39 -9.51
C TRP A 111 -6.44 -6.32 -10.69
N ARG A 112 -5.59 -6.19 -11.72
CA ARG A 112 -5.58 -7.12 -12.87
C ARG A 112 -4.61 -8.28 -12.71
N LYS A 113 -3.63 -8.10 -11.83
CA LYS A 113 -2.61 -9.08 -11.52
C LYS A 113 -2.34 -9.01 -10.02
N ASN A 114 -1.88 -10.12 -9.47
CA ASN A 114 -1.49 -10.19 -8.06
C ASN A 114 -0.23 -9.37 -7.85
N ILE A 115 -0.25 -8.29 -7.05
CA ILE A 115 0.93 -7.45 -6.84
C ILE A 115 2.09 -8.23 -6.19
N PHE A 116 1.77 -9.26 -5.39
CA PHE A 116 2.78 -10.13 -4.80
C PHE A 116 3.47 -11.04 -5.83
N GLU A 117 2.86 -11.23 -7.00
CA GLU A 117 3.39 -12.00 -8.13
C GLU A 117 3.90 -11.09 -9.27
N VAL A 118 3.35 -9.89 -9.48
CA VAL A 118 3.80 -8.96 -10.53
C VAL A 118 5.23 -8.51 -10.30
N ILE A 119 5.59 -8.35 -9.04
CA ILE A 119 6.97 -8.08 -8.63
C ILE A 119 7.88 -9.24 -9.07
N SER A 120 7.32 -10.43 -9.33
CA SER A 120 8.01 -11.60 -9.91
C SER A 120 8.12 -11.62 -11.46
N GLU A 121 7.28 -10.91 -12.22
CA GLU A 121 7.18 -11.05 -13.70
C GLU A 121 8.10 -10.15 -14.55
N PHE A 122 8.79 -9.17 -13.96
CA PHE A 122 9.63 -8.21 -14.72
C PHE A 122 10.84 -8.85 -15.43
N GLU A 123 11.21 -10.09 -15.09
CA GLU A 123 12.29 -10.82 -15.75
C GLU A 123 11.97 -11.16 -17.22
N GLN A 124 10.70 -11.30 -17.61
CA GLN A 124 10.38 -11.76 -18.98
C GLN A 124 10.57 -10.68 -20.07
N LYS A 125 10.54 -9.38 -19.73
CA LYS A 125 10.72 -8.30 -20.72
C LYS A 125 12.11 -7.65 -20.70
N ILE A 126 12.88 -7.81 -19.63
CA ILE A 126 14.25 -7.29 -19.53
C ILE A 126 15.28 -8.32 -20.08
N LYS A 127 14.86 -9.55 -20.43
CA LYS A 127 15.65 -10.54 -21.18
C LYS A 127 15.80 -10.25 -22.70
N VAL A 128 15.57 -9.02 -23.15
CA VAL A 128 16.03 -8.54 -24.46
C VAL A 128 17.18 -7.56 -24.24
N CYS A 129 18.30 -8.06 -23.73
CA CYS A 129 19.64 -7.54 -23.97
C CYS A 129 20.67 -8.38 -23.19
N PHE A 130 21.56 -9.02 -23.95
CA PHE A 130 22.80 -9.71 -23.58
C PHE A 130 22.77 -11.20 -23.13
N VAL A 131 23.05 -12.04 -24.14
CA VAL A 131 23.97 -13.19 -24.18
C VAL A 131 23.64 -14.47 -23.37
N TRP A 132 23.60 -15.56 -24.15
CA TRP A 132 23.59 -16.99 -23.88
C TRP A 132 24.23 -17.48 -22.57
N ILE A 133 23.43 -17.85 -21.57
CA ILE A 133 23.67 -19.04 -20.72
C ILE A 133 22.30 -19.64 -20.35
N LYS A 134 22.15 -20.96 -20.55
CA LYS A 134 21.04 -21.76 -20.02
C LYS A 134 21.01 -21.59 -18.49
N PHE A 135 20.00 -20.88 -17.96
CA PHE A 135 19.68 -20.90 -16.55
C PHE A 135 18.17 -21.07 -16.35
N ASP A 136 17.88 -21.97 -15.41
CA ASP A 136 16.58 -22.43 -14.95
C ASP A 136 15.56 -21.29 -14.75
N CYS A 137 14.35 -21.47 -15.27
CA CYS A 137 13.28 -20.47 -15.28
C CYS A 137 12.32 -20.63 -14.07
N ASN A 138 12.87 -20.72 -12.86
CA ASN A 138 12.12 -20.83 -11.60
C ASN A 138 12.52 -19.74 -10.60
N GLY A 139 12.55 -18.47 -11.04
CA GLY A 139 12.91 -17.33 -10.19
C GLY A 139 11.70 -16.47 -9.81
N SER A 140 11.40 -16.35 -8.51
CA SER A 140 10.56 -15.27 -8.00
C SER A 140 11.39 -13.98 -7.93
N LEU A 141 11.01 -12.94 -8.67
CA LEU A 141 11.60 -11.62 -8.49
C LEU A 141 10.98 -10.94 -7.25
N ASP A 142 11.87 -10.54 -6.35
CA ASP A 142 11.63 -10.05 -4.99
C ASP A 142 11.49 -8.52 -5.00
N THR A 143 10.70 -7.97 -4.07
CA THR A 143 10.68 -6.55 -3.69
C THR A 143 12.08 -5.94 -3.62
N ASP A 144 13.07 -6.70 -3.15
CA ASP A 144 14.48 -6.31 -3.10
C ASP A 144 15.11 -5.97 -4.47
N LYS A 145 14.63 -6.52 -5.59
CA LYS A 145 15.16 -6.16 -6.93
C LYS A 145 14.53 -4.86 -7.48
N LEU A 146 13.25 -4.57 -7.19
CA LEU A 146 12.61 -3.30 -7.56
C LEU A 146 13.15 -2.11 -6.75
N LEU A 147 13.44 -2.37 -5.49
CA LEU A 147 14.12 -1.43 -4.60
C LEU A 147 15.61 -1.27 -4.97
N GLY A 148 16.16 -2.17 -5.78
CA GLY A 148 17.60 -2.26 -5.97
C GLY A 148 18.33 -2.57 -4.65
N THR A 149 19.66 -2.53 -4.68
CA THR A 149 20.49 -2.95 -3.54
C THR A 149 20.38 -2.03 -2.31
N ASN A 150 19.82 -0.82 -2.46
CA ASN A 150 19.77 0.18 -1.40
C ASN A 150 18.38 0.78 -1.15
N GLY A 151 17.36 0.39 -1.92
CA GLY A 151 16.00 0.88 -1.76
C GLY A 151 15.32 0.33 -0.52
N ASN A 152 14.44 1.14 0.04
CA ASN A 152 13.65 0.77 1.20
C ASN A 152 12.18 1.21 1.12
N LEU A 153 11.82 2.05 0.14
CA LEU A 153 10.44 2.47 -0.09
C LEU A 153 10.07 2.30 -1.57
N LEU A 154 8.90 1.72 -1.83
CA LEU A 154 8.35 1.56 -3.18
C LEU A 154 6.91 2.07 -3.20
N PHE A 155 6.65 3.14 -3.96
CA PHE A 155 5.37 3.84 -3.99
C PHE A 155 4.64 3.66 -5.32
N ASP A 156 3.31 3.70 -5.31
CA ASP A 156 2.56 4.03 -6.51
C ASP A 156 2.73 5.51 -6.88
N GLN A 157 2.50 5.81 -8.17
CA GLN A 157 2.77 7.13 -8.73
C GLN A 157 1.51 7.80 -9.27
N GLU A 158 1.45 9.14 -9.12
CA GLU A 158 0.36 9.96 -9.64
C GLU A 158 0.38 10.07 -11.17
N GLY A 159 1.56 9.99 -11.78
CA GLY A 159 1.77 10.06 -13.22
C GLY A 159 3.19 9.61 -13.55
N ASP A 160 3.41 9.24 -14.81
CA ASP A 160 4.73 8.84 -15.34
C ASP A 160 5.28 9.90 -16.32
N GLN A 161 4.66 11.09 -16.34
CA GLN A 161 4.97 12.18 -17.25
C GLN A 161 4.69 13.54 -16.61
N GLY A 162 5.50 14.53 -17.02
CA GLY A 162 5.30 15.94 -16.68
C GLY A 162 5.42 16.20 -15.17
N LEU A 163 4.57 17.11 -14.66
CA LEU A 163 4.61 17.52 -13.25
C LEU A 163 4.21 16.41 -12.26
N LEU A 164 3.64 15.30 -12.75
CA LEU A 164 3.22 14.17 -11.92
C LEU A 164 4.29 13.08 -11.83
N ASP A 165 5.35 13.17 -12.64
CA ASP A 165 6.46 12.23 -12.60
C ASP A 165 7.19 12.32 -11.25
N GLY A 166 7.45 11.16 -10.64
CA GLY A 166 8.04 11.07 -9.31
C GLY A 166 7.14 11.55 -8.16
N MET A 167 5.85 11.80 -8.38
CA MET A 167 4.90 12.12 -7.30
C MET A 167 4.24 10.85 -6.76
N VAL A 168 4.24 10.70 -5.44
CA VAL A 168 3.58 9.58 -4.74
C VAL A 168 2.06 9.75 -4.81
N ALA A 169 1.36 8.71 -5.28
CA ALA A 169 -0.10 8.68 -5.19
C ALA A 169 -0.58 8.29 -3.79
N GLY A 170 0.12 7.34 -3.16
CA GLY A 170 -0.08 6.96 -1.77
C GLY A 170 -1.20 5.95 -1.55
N GLY A 171 -1.75 5.35 -2.62
CA GLY A 171 -2.76 4.30 -2.52
C GLY A 171 -2.15 2.92 -2.26
N TYR A 172 -0.96 2.67 -2.82
CA TYR A 172 -0.23 1.41 -2.68
C TYR A 172 1.25 1.69 -2.47
N PHE A 173 1.81 1.21 -1.37
CA PHE A 173 3.25 1.31 -1.17
C PHE A 173 3.79 0.20 -0.28
N PHE A 174 5.06 -0.13 -0.52
CA PHE A 174 5.85 -1.04 0.27
C PHE A 174 6.87 -0.28 1.08
N VAL A 175 7.08 -0.77 2.30
CA VAL A 175 8.03 -0.24 3.26
C VAL A 175 8.89 -1.39 3.75
N LYS A 176 10.20 -1.25 3.57
CA LYS A 176 11.20 -2.12 4.20
C LYS A 176 11.32 -1.74 5.67
N GLY A 177 11.28 -2.73 6.55
CA GLY A 177 11.41 -2.57 7.98
C GLY A 177 12.85 -2.29 8.39
N ASP A 178 13.26 -1.03 8.31
CA ASP A 178 14.57 -0.57 8.75
C ASP A 178 14.49 0.78 9.49
N THR A 179 15.62 1.22 10.04
CA THR A 179 15.70 2.50 10.76
C THR A 179 15.50 3.73 9.85
N ARG A 180 15.74 3.60 8.54
CA ARG A 180 15.55 4.69 7.57
C ARG A 180 14.08 4.93 7.33
N SER A 181 13.32 3.86 7.07
CA SER A 181 11.87 3.87 6.93
C SER A 181 11.18 4.35 8.21
N GLU A 182 11.67 3.90 9.37
CA GLU A 182 11.18 4.39 10.68
C GLU A 182 11.36 5.91 10.81
N CYS A 183 12.56 6.43 10.51
CA CYS A 183 12.80 7.88 10.51
C CYS A 183 11.88 8.61 9.53
N PHE A 184 11.74 8.08 8.31
CA PHE A 184 10.90 8.66 7.26
C PHE A 184 9.45 8.83 7.72
N PHE A 185 8.82 7.74 8.18
CA PHE A 185 7.41 7.78 8.58
C PHE A 185 7.19 8.49 9.91
N THR A 186 8.18 8.52 10.80
CA THR A 186 8.14 9.38 12.00
C THR A 186 8.05 10.85 11.61
N GLU A 187 8.82 11.27 10.61
CA GLU A 187 8.78 12.64 10.09
C GLU A 187 7.47 12.93 9.33
N VAL A 188 6.97 11.98 8.53
CA VAL A 188 5.63 12.10 7.90
C VAL A 188 4.56 12.32 8.96
N ALA A 189 4.53 11.49 10.02
CA ALA A 189 3.58 11.63 11.11
C ALA A 189 3.75 12.96 11.86
N ARG A 190 4.99 13.39 12.12
CA ARG A 190 5.27 14.69 12.76
C ARG A 190 4.73 15.85 11.92
N GLN A 191 4.90 15.83 10.60
CA GLN A 191 4.36 16.87 9.74
C GLN A 191 2.84 16.85 9.69
N LEU A 192 2.21 15.68 9.53
CA LEU A 192 0.74 15.54 9.53
C LEU A 192 0.09 16.00 10.85
N LYS A 193 0.80 15.88 11.97
CA LYS A 193 0.33 16.37 13.26
C LYS A 193 0.29 17.90 13.33
N ASN A 194 1.16 18.59 12.59
CA ASN A 194 1.37 20.03 12.71
C ASN A 194 0.88 20.82 11.48
N TYR A 195 0.70 20.17 10.34
CA TYR A 195 0.33 20.79 9.07
C TYR A 195 -0.86 20.08 8.46
N TYR A 196 -1.71 20.87 7.83
CA TYR A 196 -2.81 20.36 7.03
C TYR A 196 -2.30 20.00 5.63
N ALA A 197 -1.99 18.73 5.43
CA ALA A 197 -1.42 18.20 4.20
C ALA A 197 -1.74 16.72 4.06
N THR A 198 -1.74 16.21 2.84
CA THR A 198 -1.86 14.76 2.63
C THR A 198 -0.51 14.09 2.84
N ASP A 199 -0.55 12.86 3.34
CA ASP A 199 0.66 12.09 3.57
C ASP A 199 1.42 11.84 2.26
N ASN A 200 0.75 11.60 1.14
CA ASN A 200 1.40 11.40 -0.15
C ASN A 200 2.16 12.64 -0.64
N ASN A 201 1.69 13.85 -0.34
CA ASN A 201 2.44 15.07 -0.62
C ASN A 201 3.70 15.18 0.26
N ILE A 202 3.59 14.88 1.56
CA ILE A 202 4.75 14.87 2.46
C ILE A 202 5.74 13.76 2.05
N MET A 203 5.26 12.56 1.76
CA MET A 203 6.08 11.44 1.27
C MET A 203 6.82 11.81 -0.01
N THR A 204 6.15 12.47 -0.96
CA THR A 204 6.79 12.99 -2.19
C THR A 204 7.91 13.96 -1.87
N ALA A 205 7.66 14.94 -1.00
CA ALA A 205 8.66 15.95 -0.63
C ALA A 205 9.87 15.32 0.06
N LEU A 206 9.66 14.40 1.01
CA LEU A 206 10.73 13.72 1.71
C LEU A 206 11.53 12.78 0.81
N CYS A 207 10.88 12.12 -0.15
CA CYS A 207 11.55 11.30 -1.17
C CYS A 207 12.44 12.14 -2.08
N ALA A 208 11.97 13.31 -2.52
CA ALA A 208 12.73 14.20 -3.41
C ALA A 208 14.07 14.66 -2.81
N ILE A 209 14.16 14.74 -1.48
CA ILE A 209 15.38 15.14 -0.77
C ILE A 209 16.14 13.97 -0.15
N SER A 210 15.76 12.73 -0.45
CA SER A 210 16.33 11.51 0.18
C SER A 210 16.38 11.61 1.71
N TYR A 211 15.32 12.14 2.33
CA TYR A 211 15.29 12.41 3.78
C TYR A 211 15.68 11.15 4.56
N CYS A 212 16.53 11.28 5.58
CA CYS A 212 17.05 10.15 6.35
C CYS A 212 17.73 9.05 5.52
N ASN A 213 18.35 9.41 4.40
CA ASN A 213 18.99 8.51 3.44
C ASN A 213 18.04 7.43 2.89
N ASN A 214 16.75 7.75 2.82
CA ASN A 214 15.74 6.89 2.21
C ASN A 214 15.87 6.92 0.69
N HIS A 215 15.68 5.76 0.07
CA HIS A 215 15.65 5.61 -1.37
C HIS A 215 14.27 5.14 -1.80
N CYS A 216 13.56 6.04 -2.49
CA CYS A 216 12.21 5.83 -2.97
C CYS A 216 12.21 5.38 -4.43
N TYR A 217 11.46 4.32 -4.71
CA TYR A 217 11.21 3.79 -6.05
C TYR A 217 9.72 3.85 -6.36
N PHE A 218 9.36 3.75 -7.65
CA PHE A 218 7.98 3.88 -8.09
C PHE A 218 7.50 2.64 -8.86
N ILE A 219 6.30 2.18 -8.52
CA ILE A 219 5.60 1.09 -9.19
C ILE A 219 5.14 1.61 -10.57
N PRO A 220 5.45 0.93 -11.68
CA PRO A 220 5.01 1.39 -12.99
C PRO A 220 3.48 1.45 -13.12
N ILE A 221 2.96 2.54 -13.68
CA ILE A 221 1.50 2.84 -13.74
C ILE A 221 0.63 1.70 -14.27
N ARG A 222 1.17 0.90 -15.20
CA ARG A 222 0.45 -0.17 -15.90
C ARG A 222 -0.06 -1.28 -14.98
N PHE A 223 0.41 -1.34 -13.73
CA PHE A 223 0.07 -2.42 -12.79
C PHE A 223 -1.07 -2.08 -11.83
N VAL A 224 -1.24 -0.81 -11.47
CA VAL A 224 -2.12 -0.41 -10.35
C VAL A 224 -3.33 0.42 -10.78
N ARG A 225 -3.28 1.17 -11.90
CA ARG A 225 -4.39 2.08 -12.26
C ARG A 225 -5.38 1.53 -13.30
N PHE A 226 -6.64 1.43 -12.87
CA PHE A 226 -7.82 1.70 -13.70
C PHE A 226 -8.61 2.86 -13.11
N LYS A 227 -8.55 4.04 -13.74
CA LYS A 227 -9.69 4.96 -13.64
C LYS A 227 -10.78 4.37 -14.51
N THR A 228 -11.80 3.76 -13.92
CA THR A 228 -13.08 3.62 -14.62
C THR A 228 -13.59 5.02 -14.90
N LYS A 229 -13.35 5.52 -16.13
CA LYS A 229 -14.25 6.53 -16.69
C LYS A 229 -15.59 5.83 -16.85
N VAL A 230 -16.43 5.87 -15.82
CA VAL A 230 -17.86 5.67 -16.02
C VAL A 230 -18.28 6.82 -16.93
N LYS A 231 -18.39 6.55 -18.23
CA LYS A 231 -19.17 7.40 -19.11
C LYS A 231 -20.58 7.31 -18.56
N VAL A 232 -21.01 8.35 -17.86
CA VAL A 232 -22.44 8.59 -17.67
C VAL A 232 -22.96 8.82 -19.09
N SER A 233 -23.62 7.82 -19.66
CA SER A 233 -24.46 8.01 -20.83
C SER A 233 -25.62 8.87 -20.37
N THR A 234 -25.54 10.17 -20.69
CA THR A 234 -26.74 10.99 -20.77
C THR A 234 -27.52 10.51 -21.99
N GLU A 235 -28.48 9.63 -21.76
CA GLU A 235 -29.72 9.62 -22.55
C GLU A 235 -30.68 10.63 -21.92
#